data_AF-A0A845Y159-F1
#
_entry.id   AF-A0A845Y159-F1
#
_cell.length_a   1.000
_cell.length_b   1.000
_cell.length_c   1.000
_cell.angle_alpha   90.00
_cell.angle_beta   90.00
_cell.angle_gamma   90.00
#
_symmetry.space_group_name_H-M   'P 1'
#
loop_
_entity.id
_entity.type
_entity.pdbx_description
1 polymer ?
#
loop_
_entity_poly.entity_id
_entity_poly.type
_entity_poly.pdbx_seq_one_letter_code
_entity_poly.pdbx_strand_id
1 'polypeptide(L)' 'MTDYPKNSINEVGFPEGQLLANGASKEECAEISAAFQTGTPIPETHLPVVNRVSARLAQLPEYQERGGAA' A
#
# COMPACT_ATOMS: atom_id res chain seq x y z
N MET A 1 -27.16 8.30 -0.26
CA MET A 1 -25.93 7.49 -0.31
C MET A 1 -24.81 8.46 -0.64
N THR A 2 -23.92 8.73 0.30
CA THR A 2 -22.87 9.74 0.13
C THR A 2 -21.81 9.19 -0.82
N ASP A 3 -21.90 9.61 -2.08
CA ASP A 3 -20.93 9.31 -3.13
C ASP A 3 -19.67 10.14 -2.83
N TYR A 4 -18.64 9.48 -2.30
CA TYR A 4 -17.35 10.12 -2.12
C TYR A 4 -16.70 10.30 -3.49
N PRO A 5 -16.20 11.51 -3.83
CA PRO A 5 -15.59 11.76 -5.12
C PRO A 5 -14.39 10.82 -5.30
N LYS A 6 -14.51 9.92 -6.28
CA LYS A 6 -13.44 9.02 -6.71
C LYS A 6 -12.29 9.86 -7.28
N ASN A 7 -11.33 10.22 -6.44
CA ASN A 7 -10.05 10.74 -6.90
C ASN A 7 -9.19 9.57 -7.39
N SER A 8 -8.29 9.77 -8.37
CA SER A 8 -7.39 8.73 -8.92
C SER A 8 -6.48 8.03 -7.88
N ILE A 9 -6.49 8.49 -6.63
CA ILE A 9 -5.88 7.84 -5.46
C ILE A 9 -6.70 6.62 -4.97
N ASN A 10 -7.99 6.52 -5.35
CA ASN A 10 -8.90 5.43 -4.97
C ASN A 10 -9.03 4.31 -6.03
N GLU A 11 -8.28 4.36 -7.13
CA GLU A 11 -8.49 3.41 -8.24
C GLU A 11 -7.84 2.04 -8.00
N VAL A 12 -7.01 1.89 -6.96
CA VAL A 12 -6.21 0.68 -6.73
C VAL A 12 -6.45 -0.03 -5.38
N GLY A 13 -7.36 0.46 -4.53
CA GLY A 13 -7.58 -0.17 -3.21
C GLY A 13 -6.34 -0.16 -2.30
N PHE A 14 -5.36 0.72 -2.58
CA PHE A 14 -4.12 0.82 -1.80
C PHE A 14 -4.38 1.54 -0.47
N PRO A 15 -3.95 1.01 0.68
CA PRO A 15 -4.30 1.49 2.02
C PRO A 15 -3.43 2.68 2.46
N GLU A 16 -3.19 3.65 1.58
CA GLU A 16 -2.35 4.84 1.86
C GLU A 16 -2.85 5.59 3.11
N GLY A 17 -4.17 5.73 3.24
CA GLY A 17 -4.79 6.31 4.43
C GLY A 17 -4.53 5.52 5.71
N GLN A 18 -4.42 4.19 5.64
CA GLN A 18 -4.06 3.39 6.82
C GLN A 18 -2.57 3.52 7.15
N LEU A 19 -1.69 3.59 6.16
CA LEU A 19 -0.25 3.77 6.39
C LEU A 19 0.01 5.13 7.08
N LEU A 20 -0.55 6.21 6.52
CA LEU A 20 -0.43 7.56 7.08
C LEU A 20 -1.06 7.66 8.48
N ALA A 21 -2.22 7.05 8.71
CA ALA A 21 -2.88 7.05 10.02
C ALA A 21 -2.08 6.29 11.09
N ASN A 22 -1.21 5.35 10.67
CA ASN A 22 -0.37 4.55 11.55
C ASN A 22 1.07 5.11 11.69
N GLY A 23 1.29 6.35 11.22
CA GLY A 23 2.54 7.07 11.44
C GLY A 23 3.59 6.91 10.34
N ALA A 24 3.27 6.22 9.23
CA ALA A 24 4.17 6.23 8.08
C ALA A 24 4.31 7.65 7.54
N SER A 25 5.54 8.00 7.18
CA SER A 25 5.80 9.24 6.45
C SER A 25 5.19 9.17 5.05
N LYS A 26 4.97 10.34 4.43
CA LYS A 26 4.51 10.41 3.04
C LYS A 26 5.47 9.71 2.07
N GLU A 27 6.77 9.80 2.35
CA GLU A 27 7.82 9.11 1.60
C GLU A 27 7.67 7.59 1.72
N GLU A 28 7.57 7.05 2.95
CA GLU A 28 7.36 5.60 3.15
C GLU A 28 6.06 5.11 2.50
N CYS A 29 4.98 5.90 2.58
CA CYS A 29 3.73 5.55 1.89
C CYS A 29 3.91 5.51 0.36
N ALA A 30 4.64 6.46 -0.19
CA ALA A 30 4.92 6.52 -1.63
C ALA A 30 5.80 5.35 -2.07
N GLU A 31 6.80 4.96 -1.28
CA GLU A 31 7.67 3.81 -1.57
C GLU A 31 6.90 2.49 -1.53
N ILE A 32 6.06 2.27 -0.50
CA ILE A 32 5.20 1.08 -0.39
C ILE A 32 4.18 1.06 -1.54
N SER A 33 3.60 2.21 -1.89
CA SER A 33 2.64 2.33 -3.00
C SER A 33 3.29 2.03 -4.34
N ALA A 34 4.47 2.58 -4.59
CA ALA A 34 5.25 2.29 -5.78
C ALA A 34 5.57 0.79 -5.86
N ALA A 35 6.07 0.20 -4.76
CA ALA A 35 6.39 -1.22 -4.71
C ALA A 35 5.18 -2.12 -4.99
N PHE A 36 4.03 -1.80 -4.40
CA PHE A 36 2.79 -2.52 -4.66
C PHE A 36 2.35 -2.43 -6.12
N GLN A 37 2.49 -1.26 -6.74
CA GLN A 37 2.10 -1.02 -8.13
C GLN A 37 3.05 -1.68 -9.13
N THR A 38 4.34 -1.78 -8.82
CA THR A 38 5.36 -2.39 -9.69
C THR A 38 5.55 -3.88 -9.43
N GLY A 39 4.94 -4.44 -8.37
CA GLY A 39 5.16 -5.82 -7.95
C GLY A 39 6.59 -6.06 -7.45
N THR A 40 7.30 -5.00 -7.04
CA THR A 40 8.63 -5.15 -6.40
C THR A 40 8.47 -5.37 -4.90
N PRO A 41 9.46 -5.98 -4.23
CA PRO A 41 9.41 -6.22 -2.79
C PRO A 41 9.01 -4.97 -2.00
N ILE A 42 7.97 -5.10 -1.18
CA ILE A 42 7.51 -3.99 -0.34
C ILE A 42 8.57 -3.74 0.75
N PRO A 43 9.09 -2.51 0.88
CA PRO A 43 10.14 -2.22 1.86
C PRO A 43 9.63 -2.38 3.29
N GLU A 44 10.47 -2.95 4.16
CA GLU A 44 10.22 -2.95 5.59
C GLU A 44 10.48 -1.57 6.18
N THR A 45 9.54 -1.12 6.99
CA THR A 45 9.61 0.14 7.73
C THR A 45 9.97 -0.13 9.19
N HIS A 46 10.39 0.92 9.89
CA HIS A 46 10.60 0.87 11.34
C HIS A 46 9.29 0.77 12.15
N LEU A 47 8.14 0.90 11.49
CA LEU A 47 6.82 0.88 12.11
C LEU A 47 6.20 -0.51 11.97
N PRO A 48 6.11 -1.31 13.06
CA PRO A 48 5.62 -2.68 12.97
C PRO A 48 4.17 -2.78 12.48
N VAL A 49 3.36 -1.74 12.72
CA VAL A 49 1.98 -1.67 12.24
C VAL A 49 1.91 -1.42 10.73
N VAL A 50 2.82 -0.60 10.18
CA VAL A 50 2.95 -0.35 8.75
C VAL A 50 3.41 -1.62 8.05
N ASN A 51 4.38 -2.35 8.62
CA ASN A 51 4.82 -3.64 8.08
C ASN A 51 3.69 -4.68 8.04
N ARG A 52 2.77 -4.67 9.00
CA ARG A 52 1.58 -5.54 8.95
C ARG A 52 0.63 -5.18 7.82
N VAL A 53 0.43 -3.88 7.57
CA VAL A 53 -0.39 -3.41 6.43
C VAL A 53 0.29 -3.79 5.12
N SER A 54 1.59 -3.56 4.99
CA SER A 54 2.44 -4.00 3.87
C SER A 54 2.38 -5.51 3.63
N ALA A 55 2.48 -6.32 4.68
CA ALA A 55 2.38 -7.78 4.57
C ALA A 55 0.99 -8.23 4.10
N ARG A 56 -0.06 -7.47 4.43
CA ARG A 56 -1.41 -7.73 3.91
C ARG A 56 -1.55 -7.35 2.44
N LEU A 57 -0.90 -6.26 2.02
CA LEU A 57 -0.81 -5.86 0.62
C LEU A 57 -0.11 -6.92 -0.23
N ALA A 58 0.99 -7.51 0.27
CA ALA A 58 1.72 -8.56 -0.42
C ALA A 58 0.90 -9.85 -0.65
N GLN A 59 -0.15 -10.07 0.13
CA GLN A 59 -1.07 -11.20 0.00
C GLN A 59 -2.23 -10.93 -0.97
N LEU A 60 -2.39 -9.70 -1.45
CA LEU A 60 -3.44 -9.39 -2.41
C LEU A 60 -3.12 -10.01 -3.78
N PRO A 61 -4.11 -10.58 -4.48
CA PRO A 61 -3.91 -11.13 -5.81
C PRO A 61 -3.39 -10.05 -6.76
N GLU A 62 -3.83 -8.79 -6.64
CA GLU A 62 -3.30 -7.70 -7.48
C GLU A 62 -1.79 -7.49 -7.37
N TYR A 63 -1.19 -7.71 -6.18
CA TYR A 63 0.26 -7.63 -6.00
C TYR A 63 0.97 -8.81 -6.66
N GLN A 64 0.40 -10.01 -6.53
CA GLN A 64 0.93 -11.23 -7.16
C GLN A 64 0.86 -11.15 -8.70
N GLU A 65 -0.24 -10.63 -9.25
CA GLU A 65 -0.40 -10.45 -10.70
C GLU A 65 0.59 -9.43 -11.28
N ARG A 66 1.08 -8.49 -10.46
CA ARG A 66 2.11 -7.51 -10.83
C ARG A 66 3.54 -8.05 -10.75
N GLY A 67 3.72 -9.31 -10.34
CA GLY A 67 5.05 -9.94 -10.20
C GLY A 67 5.62 -9.88 -8.79
N GLY A 68 4.79 -9.62 -7.78
CA GLY A 68 5.15 -9.59 -6.37
C GLY A 68 5.77 -10.87 -5.85
N ALA A 69 7.09 -11.03 -6.01
CA ALA A 69 7.86 -12.06 -5.34
C ALA A 69 8.02 -11.68 -3.86
N ALA A 70 7.50 -12.53 -2.99
CA ALA A 70 7.72 -12.46 -1.54
C ALA A 70 9.18 -12.79 -1.19
#